data_AF-A0A7U6QMU2-F1
#
_entry.id   AF-A0A7U6QMU2-F1
#
_cell.length_a   1.000
_cell.length_b   1.000
_cell.length_c   1.000
_cell.angle_alpha   90.00
_cell.angle_beta   90.00
_cell.angle_gamma   90.00
#
_symmetry.space_group_name_H-M   'P 1'
#
loop_
_entity.id
_entity.type
_entity.pdbx_description
1 polymer ?
#
loop_
_entity_poly.entity_id
_entity_poly.type
_entity_poly.pdbx_seq_one_letter_code
_entity_poly.pdbx_strand_id
1 'polypeptide(L)'
;MTVKINSSLLPLVKADDVLFVAIRDVNGGPPFAAKRLPISAIKQGEATISLSNLDAMMPERTLRSARSDKVELAVIAHISHSGTAIAESGDLSGNPVVIRADQNQVNVEINQQIP
;
A
#
# COMPACT_ATOMS: atom_id res chain seq x y z
N MET A 1 -5.58 -1.28 8.52
CA MET A 1 -5.19 0.02 7.93
C MET A 1 -6.34 0.55 7.10
N THR A 2 -6.33 1.84 6.84
CA THR A 2 -7.26 2.50 5.92
C THR A 2 -6.48 3.14 4.78
N VAL A 3 -6.93 2.94 3.55
CA VAL A 3 -6.47 3.69 2.38
C VAL A 3 -7.63 4.58 1.93
N LYS A 4 -7.38 5.88 1.83
CA LYS A 4 -8.35 6.87 1.38
C LYS A 4 -7.82 7.56 0.14
N ILE A 5 -8.68 7.77 -0.86
CA ILE A 5 -8.35 8.57 -2.03
C ILE A 5 -8.74 10.01 -1.75
N ASN A 6 -7.80 10.93 -1.99
CA ASN A 6 -8.12 12.36 -1.95
C ASN A 6 -9.23 12.65 -2.96
N SER A 7 -10.24 13.43 -2.56
CA SER A 7 -11.43 13.66 -3.39
C SER A 7 -11.10 14.29 -4.75
N SER A 8 -10.01 15.05 -4.85
CA SER A 8 -9.57 15.65 -6.12
C SER A 8 -9.07 14.63 -7.15
N LEU A 9 -8.66 13.44 -6.70
CA LEU A 9 -8.15 12.37 -7.57
C LEU A 9 -9.20 11.31 -7.91
N LEU A 10 -10.36 11.29 -7.23
CA LEU A 10 -11.45 10.35 -7.53
C LEU A 10 -11.85 10.32 -9.02
N PRO A 11 -11.88 11.45 -9.77
CA PRO A 11 -12.19 11.43 -11.20
C PRO A 11 -11.14 10.74 -12.08
N LEU A 12 -9.91 10.52 -11.58
CA LEU A 12 -8.82 9.88 -12.32
C LEU A 12 -8.86 8.35 -12.18
N VAL A 13 -9.58 7.83 -11.21
CA VAL A 13 -9.70 6.39 -10.93
C VAL A 13 -10.56 5.72 -12.00
N LYS A 14 -10.05 4.63 -12.59
CA LYS A 14 -10.73 3.84 -13.61
C LYS A 14 -11.24 2.53 -13.04
N ALA A 15 -12.18 1.90 -13.73
CA ALA A 15 -12.87 0.70 -13.24
C ALA A 15 -11.98 -0.56 -13.22
N ASP A 16 -10.95 -0.59 -14.06
CA ASP A 16 -9.97 -1.67 -14.21
C ASP A 16 -8.69 -1.45 -13.39
N ASP A 17 -8.61 -0.33 -12.68
CA ASP A 17 -7.48 -0.02 -11.82
C ASP A 17 -7.27 -1.09 -10.73
N VAL A 18 -6.04 -1.15 -10.25
CA VAL A 18 -5.63 -2.08 -9.20
C VAL A 18 -4.96 -1.31 -8.08
N LEU A 19 -5.46 -1.49 -6.85
CA LEU A 19 -4.81 -0.98 -5.65
C LEU A 19 -3.73 -1.96 -5.20
N PHE A 20 -2.50 -1.48 -5.13
CA PHE A 20 -1.39 -2.16 -4.49
C PHE A 20 -1.09 -1.51 -3.16
N VAL A 21 -0.98 -2.34 -2.12
CA VAL A 21 -0.60 -1.91 -0.77
C VAL A 21 0.50 -2.82 -0.27
N ALA A 22 1.57 -2.25 0.26
CA ALA A 22 2.68 -3.02 0.79
C ALA A 22 3.28 -2.39 2.04
N ILE A 23 3.84 -3.24 2.89
CA ILE A 23 4.68 -2.86 4.03
C ILE A 23 6.11 -3.29 3.70
N ARG A 24 7.05 -2.35 3.66
CA ARG A 24 8.46 -2.58 3.29
C ARG A 24 9.40 -1.82 4.22
N ASP A 25 10.68 -2.16 4.17
CA ASP A 25 11.75 -1.38 4.80
C ASP A 25 11.78 0.03 4.20
N VAL A 26 12.00 1.06 5.04
CA VAL A 26 12.18 2.45 4.59
C VAL A 26 13.37 2.61 3.64
N ASN A 27 14.40 1.77 3.77
CA ASN A 27 15.57 1.71 2.90
C ASN A 27 15.29 0.97 1.59
N GLY A 28 14.13 0.32 1.48
CA GLY A 28 13.65 -0.34 0.29
C GLY A 28 13.86 -1.86 0.21
N GLY A 29 13.83 -2.39 -1.01
CA GLY A 29 13.82 -3.83 -1.25
C GLY A 29 12.42 -4.47 -1.23
N PRO A 30 12.36 -5.82 -1.25
CA PRO A 30 11.10 -6.55 -1.29
C PRO A 30 10.22 -6.28 -0.06
N PRO A 31 8.88 -6.28 -0.21
CA PRO A 31 7.96 -6.05 0.89
C PRO A 31 7.94 -7.24 1.87
N PHE A 32 7.60 -6.95 3.13
CA PHE A 32 7.33 -7.94 4.19
C PHE A 32 5.87 -8.40 4.20
N ALA A 33 4.97 -7.60 3.63
CA ALA A 33 3.59 -7.96 3.35
C ALA A 33 3.08 -7.12 2.17
N ALA A 34 2.31 -7.72 1.26
CA ALA A 34 1.73 -7.01 0.13
C ALA A 34 0.35 -7.55 -0.24
N LYS A 35 -0.52 -6.67 -0.74
CA LYS A 35 -1.82 -7.01 -1.31
C LYS A 35 -2.01 -6.33 -2.66
N ARG A 36 -2.62 -7.09 -3.56
CA ARG A 36 -3.19 -6.64 -4.82
C ARG A 36 -4.71 -6.73 -4.70
N LEU A 37 -5.40 -5.60 -4.82
CA LEU A 37 -6.84 -5.52 -4.66
C LEU A 37 -7.44 -4.89 -5.92
N PRO A 38 -8.57 -5.39 -6.45
CA PRO A 38 -9.29 -4.68 -7.49
C PRO A 38 -9.77 -3.33 -6.94
N ILE A 39 -9.85 -2.29 -7.77
CA ILE A 39 -10.31 -0.97 -7.33
C ILE A 39 -11.72 -0.99 -6.72
N SER A 40 -12.55 -1.97 -7.11
CA SER A 40 -13.89 -2.21 -6.54
C SER A 40 -13.88 -2.53 -5.03
N ALA A 41 -12.71 -2.82 -4.44
CA ALA A 41 -12.55 -2.92 -3.00
C ALA A 41 -12.65 -1.55 -2.29
N ILE A 42 -12.42 -0.45 -3.00
CA ILE A 42 -12.58 0.92 -2.51
C ILE A 42 -14.05 1.31 -2.64
N LYS A 43 -14.70 1.60 -1.50
CA LYS A 43 -16.08 2.02 -1.42
C LYS A 43 -16.12 3.46 -0.94
N GLN A 44 -16.82 4.33 -1.68
CA GLN A 44 -16.95 5.75 -1.34
C GLN A 44 -15.58 6.45 -1.14
N GLY A 45 -14.56 6.06 -1.93
CA GLY A 45 -13.21 6.63 -1.85
C GLY A 45 -12.34 6.08 -0.72
N GLU A 46 -12.78 5.05 0.00
CA GLU A 46 -12.03 4.45 1.10
C GLU A 46 -12.03 2.91 1.07
N ALA A 47 -10.94 2.29 1.51
CA ALA A 47 -10.86 0.86 1.77
C ALA A 47 -10.20 0.57 3.12
N THR A 48 -10.80 -0.34 3.89
CA THR A 48 -10.16 -0.93 5.07
C THR A 48 -9.44 -2.22 4.67
N ILE A 49 -8.14 -2.28 4.95
CA ILE A 49 -7.26 -3.38 4.53
C ILE A 49 -6.53 -3.94 5.74
N SER A 50 -6.49 -5.26 5.84
CA SER A 50 -5.65 -5.97 6.81
C SER A 50 -4.46 -6.60 6.11
N LEU A 51 -3.26 -6.38 6.64
CA LEU A 51 -2.02 -7.03 6.22
C LEU A 51 -1.45 -7.79 7.42
N SER A 52 -0.94 -8.99 7.16
CA SER A 52 -0.48 -9.97 8.13
C SER A 52 0.72 -10.74 7.59
N ASN A 53 1.26 -11.67 8.39
CA ASN A 53 2.33 -12.57 7.93
C ASN A 53 1.88 -13.49 6.78
N LEU A 54 0.57 -13.72 6.61
CA LEU A 54 0.03 -14.52 5.50
C LEU A 54 0.12 -13.78 4.16
N ASP A 55 0.34 -12.46 4.22
CA ASP A 55 0.46 -11.61 3.04
C ASP A 55 1.94 -11.39 2.65
N ALA A 56 2.86 -12.14 3.28
CA ALA A 56 4.27 -12.14 2.93
C ALA A 56 4.51 -12.84 1.60
N MET A 57 5.35 -12.25 0.75
CA MET A 57 5.73 -12.84 -0.54
C MET A 57 6.84 -13.89 -0.42
N MET A 58 7.57 -13.90 0.68
CA MET A 58 8.66 -14.84 0.95
C MET A 58 8.49 -15.43 2.36
N PRO A 59 8.68 -16.74 2.57
CA PRO A 59 8.42 -17.39 3.86
C PRO A 59 9.16 -16.76 5.04
N GLU A 60 10.41 -16.35 4.86
CA GLU A 60 11.26 -15.78 5.92
C GLU A 60 11.15 -14.25 6.05
N ARG A 61 10.48 -13.58 5.10
CA ARG A 61 10.36 -12.12 5.06
C ARG A 61 8.94 -11.70 5.40
N THR A 62 8.61 -11.80 6.69
CA THR A 62 7.27 -11.53 7.24
C THR A 62 7.28 -10.27 8.12
N LEU A 63 6.10 -9.75 8.46
CA LEU A 63 5.99 -8.66 9.44
C LEU A 63 6.55 -9.06 10.81
N ARG A 64 6.45 -10.34 11.18
CA ARG A 64 7.03 -10.86 12.43
C ARG A 64 8.55 -10.80 12.40
N SER A 65 9.22 -11.24 11.31
CA SER A 65 10.68 -11.17 11.23
C SER A 65 11.17 -9.73 11.21
N ALA A 66 10.53 -8.84 10.43
CA ALA A 66 10.83 -7.41 10.46
C ALA A 66 10.80 -6.80 11.86
N ARG A 67 9.76 -7.11 12.66
CA ARG A 67 9.62 -6.63 14.04
C ARG A 67 10.70 -7.19 14.96
N SER A 68 11.04 -8.48 14.82
CA SER A 68 12.12 -9.12 15.59
C SER A 68 13.47 -8.45 15.31
N ASP A 69 13.73 -8.14 14.04
CA ASP A 69 14.97 -7.53 13.57
C ASP A 69 14.99 -6.01 13.74
N LYS A 70 13.92 -5.42 14.31
CA LYS A 70 13.76 -3.97 14.53
C LYS A 70 13.91 -3.16 13.24
N VAL A 71 13.45 -3.72 12.13
CA VAL A 71 13.41 -3.03 10.83
C VAL A 71 12.43 -1.86 10.92
N GLU A 72 12.86 -0.71 10.41
CA GLU A 72 11.98 0.44 10.24
C GLU A 72 11.10 0.24 9.01
N LEU A 73 9.78 0.23 9.20
CA LEU A 73 8.82 -0.13 8.18
C LEU A 73 8.02 1.08 7.72
N ALA A 74 7.71 1.14 6.43
CA ALA A 74 6.75 2.05 5.86
C ALA A 74 5.66 1.31 5.09
N VAL A 75 4.45 1.84 5.19
CA VAL A 75 3.31 1.46 4.35
C VAL A 75 3.35 2.33 3.10
N ILE A 76 3.29 1.67 1.94
CA ILE A 76 3.15 2.31 0.65
C ILE A 76 1.86 1.84 -0.01
N ALA A 77 1.20 2.74 -0.73
CA ALA A 77 0.03 2.41 -1.53
C ALA A 77 0.04 3.20 -2.84
N HIS A 78 -0.34 2.54 -3.93
CA HIS A 78 -0.58 3.16 -5.22
C HIS A 78 -1.71 2.43 -5.96
N ILE A 79 -2.39 3.17 -6.82
CA ILE A 79 -3.41 2.70 -7.75
C ILE A 79 -2.74 2.66 -9.13
N SER A 80 -2.61 1.46 -9.68
CA SER A 80 -2.03 1.22 -11.01
C SER A 80 -3.11 1.19 -12.07
N HIS A 81 -2.93 1.99 -13.12
CA HIS A 81 -3.76 1.97 -14.33
C HIS A 81 -3.41 0.81 -15.27
N SER A 82 -2.15 0.36 -15.28
CA SER A 82 -1.69 -0.78 -16.08
C SER A 82 -1.92 -2.12 -15.39
N GLY A 83 -2.28 -2.10 -14.10
CA GLY A 83 -2.56 -3.27 -13.29
C GLY A 83 -1.31 -4.04 -12.84
N THR A 84 -0.11 -3.46 -13.04
CA THR A 84 1.18 -4.03 -12.63
C THR A 84 1.61 -3.50 -11.26
N ALA A 85 2.47 -4.25 -10.57
CA ALA A 85 2.93 -3.87 -9.23
C ALA A 85 4.00 -2.77 -9.23
N ILE A 86 4.54 -2.44 -10.40
CA ILE A 86 5.52 -1.37 -10.56
C ILE A 86 4.72 -0.11 -10.86
N ALA A 87 4.94 0.93 -10.04
CA ALA A 87 4.26 2.20 -10.24
C ALA A 87 4.79 2.88 -11.51
N GLU A 88 3.87 3.38 -12.33
CA GLU A 88 4.15 4.01 -13.63
C GLU A 88 3.66 5.46 -13.68
N SER A 89 4.12 6.22 -14.67
CA SER A 89 3.63 7.59 -14.91
C SER A 89 2.12 7.56 -15.15
N GLY A 90 1.41 8.49 -14.52
CA GLY A 90 -0.04 8.58 -14.55
C GLY A 90 -0.76 7.82 -13.44
N ASP A 91 -0.11 6.86 -12.77
CA ASP A 91 -0.69 6.17 -11.61
C ASP A 91 -0.95 7.13 -10.45
N LEU A 92 -1.81 6.74 -9.51
CA LEU A 92 -2.09 7.53 -8.32
C LEU A 92 -1.35 6.93 -7.13
N SER A 93 -0.67 7.74 -6.33
CA SER A 93 0.09 7.25 -5.17
C SER A 93 -0.17 8.08 -3.91
N GLY A 94 0.14 7.47 -2.77
CA GLY A 94 0.22 8.17 -1.50
C GLY A 94 1.67 8.32 -1.04
N ASN A 95 1.89 9.28 -0.14
CA ASN A 95 3.18 9.37 0.54
C ASN A 95 3.41 8.14 1.44
N PRO A 96 4.64 7.60 1.49
CA PRO A 96 4.96 6.52 2.42
C PRO A 96 4.66 6.93 3.88
N VAL A 97 4.04 6.02 4.63
CA VAL A 97 3.73 6.25 6.05
C VAL A 97 4.58 5.32 6.90
N VAL A 98 5.55 5.87 7.62
CA VAL A 98 6.38 5.11 8.57
C VAL A 98 5.52 4.62 9.73
N ILE A 99 5.68 3.35 10.10
CA ILE A 99 4.93 2.70 11.18
C ILE A 99 5.86 2.28 12.31
N ARG A 100 5.43 2.51 13.56
CA ARG A 100 6.13 2.02 14.75
C ARG A 100 5.89 0.52 14.94
N ALA A 101 6.77 -0.17 15.67
CA ALA A 101 6.70 -1.62 15.86
C ALA A 101 5.38 -2.11 16.53
N ASP A 102 4.81 -1.30 17.42
CA ASP A 102 3.56 -1.51 18.15
C ASP A 102 2.33 -0.92 17.43
N GLN A 103 2.53 -0.24 16.31
CA GLN A 103 1.45 0.41 15.58
C GLN A 103 0.68 -0.61 14.72
N ASN A 104 -0.59 -0.83 15.08
CA ASN A 104 -1.48 -1.77 14.39
C ASN A 104 -2.49 -1.08 13.47
N GLN A 105 -2.57 0.26 13.51
CA GLN A 105 -3.45 1.06 12.67
C GLN A 105 -2.63 2.13 11.94
N VAL A 106 -2.96 2.35 10.68
CA VAL A 106 -2.30 3.33 9.82
C VAL A 106 -3.31 3.79 8.78
N ASN A 107 -3.26 5.08 8.46
CA ASN A 107 -4.06 5.72 7.43
C ASN A 107 -3.11 6.16 6.33
N VAL A 108 -3.43 5.80 5.09
CA VAL A 108 -2.69 6.22 3.90
C VAL A 108 -3.64 7.01 3.01
N GLU A 109 -3.20 8.18 2.57
CA GLU A 109 -3.94 8.99 1.62
C GLU A 109 -3.27 8.91 0.25
N ILE A 110 -4.02 8.49 -0.77
CA ILE A 110 -3.63 8.63 -2.18
C ILE A 110 -3.89 10.08 -2.57
N ASN A 111 -2.84 10.86 -2.78
CA ASN A 111 -2.91 12.32 -2.84
C ASN A 111 -2.09 12.95 -3.97
N GLN A 112 -1.41 12.15 -4.79
CA GLN A 112 -0.67 12.63 -5.96
C GLN A 112 -0.82 11.68 -7.15
N GLN A 113 -0.76 12.25 -8.34
CA GLN A 113 -0.52 11.50 -9.57
C GLN A 113 0.99 11.44 -9.81
N ILE A 114 1.50 10.28 -10.19
CA ILE A 114 2.91 10.10 -10.55
C ILE A 114 3.18 10.83 -11.88
N PRO A 115 4.19 11.72 -11.94
CA PRO A 115 4.54 12.46 -13.16
C PRO A 115 4.89 11.57 -14.34
#